data_AF-A0AAV4XXV0-F1
#
_entry.id   AF-A0AAV4XXV0-F1
#
_cell.length_a   1.000
_cell.length_b   1.000
_cell.length_c   1.000
_cell.angle_alpha   90.00
_cell.angle_beta   90.00
_cell.angle_gamma   90.00
#
_symmetry.space_group_name_H-M   'P 1'
#
loop_
_entity.id
_entity.type
_entity.pdbx_description
1 polymer ?
#
loop_
_entity_poly.entity_id
_entity_poly.type
_entity_poly.pdbx_seq_one_letter_code
_entity_poly.pdbx_strand_id
1 'polypeptide(L)'
;MSGSTFPPPYITDLDWDCYLSPNESDVNYTCWYENLYPDSRGPKDPSYYSLKYQIVGTVFQGIVLIVGILGNIMVVIVVTRTRSMHTPTNCYLVSLSIADFMTLIASVPNEILAYYLLGDEWIWGRVGCAIFIFLQYLGINVSSLSITAFTIERYIAICHPMKAQIVCTVSRAKKIIIGLWIFACLYCSPWLFLTKIKPLQYKGLEDRETCTFALSRKNYLGYFFADFILFYIFPLLLSCVLYGLIARVLFTRDIQKNSNGKSNGLVSPQESKKNSSNGTSARAQVRNFFS
;
A
#
# COMPACT_ATOMS: atom_id res chain seq x y z
N MET A 1 -16.28 -62.06 -19.25
CA MET A 1 -17.32 -61.98 -18.21
C MET A 1 -17.04 -60.74 -17.38
N SER A 2 -17.97 -59.79 -17.45
CA SER A 2 -18.31 -58.71 -16.49
C SER A 2 -17.29 -58.29 -15.44
N GLY A 3 -16.97 -57.00 -15.45
CA GLY A 3 -16.39 -56.27 -14.31
C GLY A 3 -16.50 -54.77 -14.52
N SER A 4 -17.70 -54.22 -14.28
CA SER A 4 -17.95 -52.78 -14.20
C SER A 4 -17.29 -52.19 -12.95
N THR A 5 -16.53 -51.12 -13.09
CA THR A 5 -16.20 -50.22 -11.98
C THR A 5 -16.31 -48.78 -12.47
N PHE A 6 -17.43 -48.13 -12.16
CA PHE A 6 -17.54 -46.68 -12.14
C PHE A 6 -16.57 -46.12 -11.08
N PRO A 7 -15.92 -44.97 -11.30
CA PRO A 7 -15.46 -44.15 -10.18
C PRO A 7 -16.53 -43.12 -9.78
N PRO A 8 -16.48 -42.63 -8.53
CA PRO A 8 -17.59 -41.96 -7.84
C PRO A 8 -17.71 -40.47 -8.21
N PRO A 9 -18.84 -39.82 -7.88
CA PRO A 9 -18.96 -38.37 -7.94
C PRO A 9 -18.19 -37.76 -6.75
N TYR A 10 -17.56 -36.61 -6.95
CA TYR A 10 -16.81 -35.81 -5.97
C TYR A 10 -15.40 -36.34 -5.62
N ILE A 11 -14.38 -35.75 -6.24
CA ILE A 11 -12.99 -35.80 -5.74
C ILE A 11 -12.42 -34.38 -5.71
N THR A 12 -12.32 -33.87 -4.49
CA THR A 12 -11.50 -32.74 -4.06
C THR A 12 -10.06 -33.21 -3.84
N ASP A 13 -9.10 -32.32 -4.10
CA ASP A 13 -7.65 -32.44 -3.87
C ASP A 13 -6.79 -33.13 -4.96
N LEU A 14 -6.25 -32.29 -5.85
CA LEU A 14 -5.22 -32.58 -6.86
C LEU A 14 -3.82 -32.53 -6.22
N ASP A 15 -3.30 -33.67 -5.76
CA ASP A 15 -1.87 -33.82 -5.45
C ASP A 15 -1.49 -35.31 -5.39
N TRP A 16 -1.20 -35.97 -6.52
CA TRP A 16 -0.60 -37.31 -6.48
C TRP A 16 0.49 -37.51 -7.54
N ASP A 17 1.71 -37.59 -7.02
CA ASP A 17 2.94 -38.21 -7.53
C ASP A 17 3.57 -37.66 -8.81
N CYS A 18 4.39 -36.62 -8.61
CA CYS A 18 5.37 -36.14 -9.59
C CYS A 18 6.75 -36.75 -9.30
N TYR A 19 7.32 -37.44 -10.29
CA TYR A 19 8.65 -38.05 -10.19
C TYR A 19 9.66 -37.26 -11.03
N LEU A 20 10.94 -37.36 -10.67
CA LEU A 20 12.04 -36.76 -11.43
C LEU A 20 12.26 -37.55 -12.73
N SER A 21 12.19 -36.89 -13.88
CA SER A 21 12.52 -37.52 -15.17
C SER A 21 14.02 -37.83 -15.25
N PRO A 22 14.47 -39.08 -15.46
CA PRO A 22 15.88 -39.44 -15.40
C PRO A 22 16.72 -38.98 -16.61
N ASN A 23 16.08 -38.49 -17.69
CA ASN A 23 16.72 -38.21 -18.96
C ASN A 23 16.38 -36.81 -19.47
N GLU A 24 16.99 -35.80 -18.87
CA GLU A 24 17.30 -34.51 -19.50
C GLU A 24 18.22 -33.75 -18.55
N SER A 25 19.19 -33.02 -19.09
CA SER A 25 20.12 -32.17 -18.32
C SER A 25 19.45 -30.99 -17.59
N ASP A 26 18.12 -30.96 -17.58
CA ASP A 26 17.26 -30.01 -16.88
C ASP A 26 16.31 -30.78 -15.95
N VAL A 27 16.30 -30.41 -14.66
CA VAL A 27 15.48 -31.08 -13.62
C VAL A 27 13.99 -30.77 -13.85
N ASN A 28 13.32 -31.59 -14.66
CA ASN A 28 11.87 -31.55 -14.87
C ASN A 28 11.18 -32.62 -14.01
N TYR A 29 10.16 -32.19 -13.26
CA TYR A 29 9.24 -33.07 -12.54
C TYR A 29 8.08 -33.41 -13.47
N THR A 30 7.82 -34.69 -13.72
CA THR A 30 6.69 -35.17 -14.52
C THR A 30 5.67 -35.86 -13.61
N CYS A 31 4.41 -35.42 -13.65
CA CYS A 31 3.34 -35.98 -12.84
C CYS A 31 2.58 -37.07 -13.63
N TRP A 32 2.22 -38.18 -12.97
CA TRP A 32 1.59 -39.35 -13.64
C TRP A 32 0.32 -39.01 -14.42
N TYR A 33 -0.47 -38.05 -13.91
CA TYR A 33 -1.69 -37.58 -14.55
C TYR A 33 -1.46 -36.98 -15.96
N GLU A 34 -0.32 -36.32 -16.19
CA GLU A 34 0.00 -35.69 -17.48
C GLU A 34 0.39 -36.72 -18.57
N ASN A 35 0.82 -37.92 -18.19
CA ASN A 35 1.14 -39.01 -19.11
C ASN A 35 -0.08 -39.81 -19.55
N LEU A 36 -1.08 -39.96 -18.68
CA LEU A 36 -2.31 -40.72 -18.95
C LEU A 36 -3.29 -39.97 -19.86
N TYR A 37 -3.17 -38.64 -19.95
CA TYR A 37 -4.05 -37.80 -20.76
C TYR A 37 -3.24 -36.72 -21.48
N PRO A 38 -2.51 -37.08 -22.57
CA PRO A 38 -1.71 -36.12 -23.34
C PRO A 38 -2.57 -34.98 -23.93
N ASP A 39 -3.87 -35.19 -24.08
CA ASP A 39 -4.87 -34.19 -24.50
C ASP A 39 -5.23 -33.15 -23.40
N SER A 40 -4.66 -33.27 -22.20
CA SER A 40 -4.73 -32.21 -21.17
C SER A 40 -3.80 -31.02 -21.47
N ARG A 41 -2.89 -31.18 -22.45
CA ARG A 41 -2.24 -30.09 -23.18
C ARG A 41 -3.12 -29.51 -24.29
N GLY A 42 -4.37 -29.95 -24.39
CA GLY A 42 -5.36 -29.33 -25.25
C GLY A 42 -5.48 -27.85 -24.89
N PRO A 43 -5.61 -26.96 -25.89
CA PRO A 43 -5.66 -25.54 -25.60
C PRO A 43 -6.87 -25.26 -24.69
N LYS A 44 -6.68 -24.37 -23.72
CA LYS A 44 -7.73 -24.07 -22.74
C LYS A 44 -8.81 -23.21 -23.40
N ASP A 45 -10.01 -23.22 -22.85
CA ASP A 45 -10.98 -22.18 -23.18
C ASP A 45 -10.60 -20.91 -22.40
N PRO A 46 -10.64 -19.72 -23.02
CA PRO A 46 -10.36 -18.49 -22.32
C PRO A 46 -11.36 -18.26 -21.20
N SER A 47 -10.85 -18.09 -19.98
CA SER A 47 -11.65 -17.90 -18.78
C SER A 47 -12.05 -16.43 -18.65
N TYR A 48 -13.19 -16.07 -19.25
CA TYR A 48 -13.74 -14.74 -19.13
C TYR A 48 -14.69 -14.65 -17.93
N TYR A 49 -14.48 -13.65 -17.06
CA TYR A 49 -15.50 -13.28 -16.08
C TYR A 49 -16.80 -12.86 -16.81
N SER A 50 -17.95 -13.04 -16.15
CA SER A 50 -19.23 -12.60 -16.70
C SER A 50 -19.18 -11.11 -17.08
N LEU A 51 -19.78 -10.75 -18.22
CA LEU A 51 -19.75 -9.41 -18.79
C LEU A 51 -20.10 -8.31 -17.77
N LYS A 52 -21.03 -8.61 -16.86
CA LYS A 52 -21.39 -7.70 -15.76
C LYS A 52 -20.21 -7.38 -14.84
N TYR A 53 -19.42 -8.40 -14.48
CA TYR A 53 -18.23 -8.24 -13.65
C TYR A 53 -17.13 -7.48 -14.38
N GLN A 54 -16.92 -7.74 -15.68
CA GLN A 54 -15.93 -7.01 -16.48
C GLN A 54 -16.26 -5.52 -16.56
N ILE A 55 -17.53 -5.17 -16.84
CA ILE A 55 -17.98 -3.78 -16.92
C ILE A 55 -17.81 -3.09 -15.56
N VAL A 56 -18.29 -3.72 -14.49
CA VAL A 56 -18.21 -3.15 -13.14
C VAL A 56 -16.76 -2.98 -12.70
N GLY A 57 -15.93 -4.01 -12.87
CA GLY A 57 -14.51 -3.99 -12.52
C GLY A 57 -13.74 -2.91 -13.29
N THR A 58 -13.91 -2.86 -14.61
CA THR A 58 -13.24 -1.87 -15.47
C THR A 58 -13.63 -0.44 -15.12
N VAL A 59 -14.93 -0.16 -14.93
CA VAL A 59 -15.40 1.19 -14.59
C VAL A 59 -14.89 1.59 -13.20
N PHE A 60 -15.01 0.71 -12.21
CA PHE A 60 -14.56 1.00 -10.85
C PHE A 60 -13.04 1.25 -10.78
N GLN A 61 -12.25 0.35 -11.34
CA GLN A 61 -10.80 0.50 -11.38
C GLN A 61 -10.36 1.71 -12.21
N GLY A 62 -11.05 2.02 -13.32
CA GLY A 62 -10.82 3.23 -14.10
C GLY A 62 -11.05 4.50 -13.30
N ILE A 63 -12.11 4.56 -12.48
CA ILE A 63 -12.36 5.69 -11.57
C ILE A 63 -11.25 5.79 -10.52
N VAL A 64 -10.86 4.68 -9.90
CA VAL A 64 -9.76 4.65 -8.90
C VAL A 64 -8.46 5.16 -9.52
N LEU A 65 -8.15 4.76 -10.75
CA LEU A 65 -6.97 5.22 -11.47
C LEU A 65 -7.00 6.74 -11.71
N ILE A 66 -8.10 7.26 -12.25
CA ILE A 66 -8.23 8.70 -12.56
C ILE A 66 -8.16 9.53 -11.28
N VAL A 67 -8.98 9.21 -10.29
CA VAL A 67 -9.04 9.94 -9.02
C VAL A 67 -7.71 9.83 -8.29
N GLY A 68 -7.13 8.63 -8.25
CA GLY A 68 -5.85 8.36 -7.59
C GLY A 68 -4.69 9.11 -8.24
N ILE A 69 -4.60 9.15 -9.57
CA ILE A 69 -3.56 9.91 -10.28
C ILE A 69 -3.72 11.40 -10.01
N LEU A 70 -4.92 11.95 -10.21
CA LEU A 70 -5.17 13.38 -10.02
C LEU A 70 -4.91 13.81 -8.57
N GLY A 71 -5.39 13.04 -7.61
CA GLY A 71 -5.20 13.30 -6.18
C GLY A 71 -3.73 13.27 -5.77
N ASN A 72 -2.99 12.23 -6.16
CA ASN A 72 -1.58 12.11 -5.79
C ASN A 72 -0.70 13.17 -6.46
N ILE A 73 -0.95 13.50 -7.73
CA ILE A 73 -0.25 14.60 -8.42
C ILE A 73 -0.55 15.93 -7.72
N MET A 74 -1.81 16.17 -7.35
CA MET A 74 -2.21 17.40 -6.65
C MET A 74 -1.46 17.56 -5.33
N VAL A 75 -1.33 16.50 -4.52
CA VAL A 75 -0.57 16.54 -3.25
C VAL A 75 0.88 16.97 -3.51
N VAL A 76 1.54 16.37 -4.49
CA VAL A 76 2.92 16.71 -4.84
C VAL A 76 3.04 18.17 -5.28
N ILE A 77 2.12 18.65 -6.13
CA ILE A 77 2.11 20.04 -6.62
C ILE A 77 1.90 21.03 -5.47
N VAL A 78 0.90 20.79 -4.62
CA VAL A 78 0.54 21.71 -3.53
C VAL A 78 1.69 21.81 -2.53
N VAL A 79 2.27 20.69 -2.12
CA VAL A 79 3.37 20.69 -1.15
C VAL A 79 4.62 21.36 -1.72
N THR A 80 4.95 21.13 -3.01
CA THR A 80 6.16 21.69 -3.63
C THR A 80 6.04 23.18 -3.97
N ARG A 81 4.84 23.67 -4.33
CA ARG A 81 4.63 25.08 -4.67
C ARG A 81 4.41 25.97 -3.46
N THR A 82 3.83 25.45 -2.39
CA THR A 82 3.46 26.25 -1.22
C THR A 82 4.53 26.16 -0.14
N ARG A 83 5.39 27.19 -0.02
CA ARG A 83 6.49 27.24 0.96
C ARG A 83 6.03 27.03 2.41
N SER A 84 4.84 27.50 2.79
CA SER A 84 4.28 27.27 4.13
C SER A 84 3.95 25.80 4.42
N MET A 85 3.84 24.97 3.38
CA MET A 85 3.62 23.53 3.49
C MET A 85 4.92 22.72 3.51
N HIS A 86 6.11 23.34 3.52
CA HIS A 86 7.38 22.63 3.67
C HIS A 86 7.62 22.20 5.13
N THR A 87 6.74 21.33 5.63
CA THR A 87 6.80 20.75 6.97
C THR A 87 7.29 19.30 6.90
N PRO A 88 7.84 18.76 8.01
CA PRO A 88 8.25 17.35 8.09
C PRO A 88 7.11 16.39 7.69
N THR A 89 5.90 16.68 8.17
CA THR A 89 4.69 15.89 7.93
C THR A 89 4.34 15.83 6.45
N ASN A 90 4.43 16.98 5.76
CA ASN A 90 4.11 17.05 4.35
C ASN A 90 5.17 16.35 3.46
N CYS A 91 6.40 16.15 3.95
CA CYS A 91 7.38 15.35 3.23
C CYS A 91 6.95 13.87 3.15
N TYR A 92 6.38 13.32 4.23
CA TYR A 92 5.83 11.96 4.21
C TYR A 92 4.62 11.84 3.29
N LEU A 93 3.77 12.87 3.22
CA LEU A 93 2.64 12.89 2.28
C LEU A 93 3.12 12.86 0.83
N VAL A 94 4.17 13.61 0.49
CA VAL A 94 4.78 13.56 -0.86
C VAL A 94 5.36 12.18 -1.15
N SER A 95 6.07 11.57 -0.20
CA SER A 95 6.59 10.20 -0.36
C SER A 95 5.47 9.19 -0.62
N LEU A 96 4.39 9.27 0.16
CA LEU A 96 3.21 8.43 0.02
C LEU A 96 2.56 8.63 -1.36
N SER A 97 2.37 9.87 -1.81
CA SER A 97 1.78 10.14 -3.11
C SER A 97 2.60 9.65 -4.30
N ILE A 98 3.94 9.68 -4.20
CA ILE A 98 4.81 9.09 -5.23
C ILE A 98 4.65 7.57 -5.28
N ALA A 99 4.61 6.91 -4.12
CA ALA A 99 4.44 5.47 -4.01
C ALA A 99 3.05 4.99 -4.49
N ASP A 100 2.00 5.72 -4.15
CA ASP A 100 0.63 5.44 -4.60
C ASP A 100 0.49 5.66 -6.11
N PHE A 101 1.05 6.76 -6.65
CA PHE A 101 1.06 7.00 -8.09
C PHE A 101 1.78 5.87 -8.86
N MET A 102 2.94 5.43 -8.36
CA MET A 102 3.69 4.31 -8.93
C MET A 102 2.87 3.02 -8.89
N THR A 103 2.20 2.72 -7.77
CA THR A 103 1.33 1.55 -7.63
C THR A 103 0.16 1.60 -8.62
N LEU A 104 -0.50 2.75 -8.74
CA LEU A 104 -1.66 2.94 -9.62
C LEU A 104 -1.30 2.69 -11.09
N ILE A 105 -0.19 3.27 -11.56
CA ILE A 105 0.27 3.05 -12.93
C ILE A 105 0.73 1.61 -13.14
N ALA A 106 1.36 1.00 -12.13
CA ALA A 106 1.93 -0.33 -12.29
C ALA A 106 0.90 -1.47 -12.21
N SER A 107 -0.16 -1.30 -11.42
CA SER A 107 -1.15 -2.36 -11.16
C SER A 107 -2.42 -2.20 -11.99
N VAL A 108 -3.06 -1.03 -11.94
CA VAL A 108 -4.45 -0.90 -12.38
C VAL A 108 -4.64 -1.14 -13.90
N PRO A 109 -3.84 -0.55 -14.80
CA PRO A 109 -3.96 -0.84 -16.23
C PRO A 109 -3.74 -2.33 -16.54
N ASN A 110 -2.81 -2.97 -15.82
CA ASN A 110 -2.50 -4.39 -15.99
C ASN A 110 -3.64 -5.28 -15.50
N GLU A 111 -4.27 -4.95 -14.37
CA GLU A 111 -5.45 -5.67 -13.88
C GLU A 111 -6.63 -5.55 -14.82
N ILE A 112 -6.91 -4.34 -15.33
CA ILE A 112 -7.99 -4.13 -16.30
C ILE A 112 -7.74 -4.96 -17.57
N LEU A 113 -6.52 -4.90 -18.09
CA LEU A 113 -6.16 -5.58 -19.32
C LEU A 113 -6.18 -7.10 -19.16
N ALA A 114 -5.52 -7.63 -18.14
CA ALA A 114 -5.40 -9.06 -17.91
C ALA A 114 -6.77 -9.67 -17.53
N TYR A 115 -7.43 -9.14 -16.50
CA TYR A 115 -8.62 -9.80 -15.95
C TYR A 115 -9.90 -9.46 -16.70
N TYR A 116 -10.03 -8.27 -17.29
CA TYR A 116 -11.32 -7.84 -17.86
C TYR A 116 -11.37 -7.76 -19.38
N LEU A 117 -10.22 -7.58 -20.06
CA LEU A 117 -10.21 -7.35 -21.52
C LEU A 117 -9.57 -8.47 -22.33
N LEU A 118 -8.44 -9.03 -21.90
CA LEU A 118 -7.62 -9.94 -22.73
C LEU A 118 -7.47 -11.38 -22.18
N GLY A 119 -8.13 -11.73 -21.07
CA GLY A 119 -8.15 -13.10 -20.56
C GLY A 119 -6.76 -13.61 -20.15
N ASP A 120 -6.16 -12.92 -19.17
CA ASP A 120 -4.85 -13.16 -18.57
C ASP A 120 -3.62 -12.95 -19.49
N GLU A 121 -3.82 -12.31 -20.64
CA GLU A 121 -2.75 -11.95 -21.55
C GLU A 121 -1.86 -10.80 -21.02
N TRP A 122 -0.56 -10.96 -21.20
CA TRP A 122 0.47 -10.00 -20.84
C TRP A 122 1.17 -9.45 -22.08
N ILE A 123 0.96 -8.17 -22.36
CA ILE A 123 1.46 -7.52 -23.59
C ILE A 123 2.79 -6.78 -23.43
N TRP A 124 3.29 -6.60 -22.20
CA TRP A 124 4.47 -5.76 -21.94
C TRP A 124 5.81 -6.49 -22.07
N GLY A 125 5.77 -7.75 -22.54
CA GLY A 125 6.93 -8.61 -22.67
C GLY A 125 7.64 -8.90 -21.34
N ARG A 126 8.78 -9.59 -21.42
CA ARG A 126 9.48 -10.13 -20.24
C ARG A 126 10.01 -9.05 -19.30
N VAL A 127 10.58 -7.99 -19.87
CA VAL A 127 11.10 -6.85 -19.09
C VAL A 127 9.96 -6.12 -18.40
N GLY A 128 8.84 -5.91 -19.10
CA GLY A 128 7.64 -5.32 -18.50
C GLY A 128 7.13 -6.16 -17.33
N CYS A 129 7.03 -7.49 -17.48
CA CYS A 129 6.58 -8.40 -16.41
C CYS A 129 7.39 -8.21 -15.13
N ALA A 130 8.72 -8.13 -15.23
CA ALA A 130 9.57 -7.88 -14.07
C ALA A 130 9.38 -6.47 -13.47
N ILE A 131 9.38 -5.43 -14.32
CA ILE A 131 9.32 -4.03 -13.86
C ILE A 131 7.96 -3.71 -13.24
N PHE A 132 6.86 -4.07 -13.88
CA PHE A 132 5.51 -3.74 -13.39
C PHE A 132 5.22 -4.43 -12.04
N ILE A 133 5.59 -5.70 -11.91
CA ILE A 133 5.47 -6.43 -10.64
C ILE A 133 6.36 -5.79 -9.57
N PHE A 134 7.61 -5.48 -9.89
CA PHE A 134 8.52 -4.81 -8.95
C PHE A 134 7.97 -3.45 -8.48
N LEU A 135 7.51 -2.59 -9.40
CA LEU A 135 6.97 -1.28 -9.07
C LEU A 135 5.69 -1.37 -8.23
N GLN A 136 4.83 -2.36 -8.49
CA GLN A 136 3.64 -2.62 -7.70
C GLN A 136 4.00 -2.95 -6.25
N TYR A 137 4.85 -3.96 -6.02
CA TYR A 137 5.25 -4.35 -4.67
C TYR A 137 6.05 -3.24 -3.97
N LEU A 138 6.96 -2.57 -4.68
CA LEU A 138 7.71 -1.44 -4.15
C LEU A 138 6.77 -0.32 -3.69
N GLY A 139 5.79 0.03 -4.51
CA GLY A 139 4.85 1.11 -4.20
C GLY A 139 4.02 0.80 -2.97
N ILE A 140 3.41 -0.39 -2.91
CA ILE A 140 2.63 -0.86 -1.74
C ILE A 140 3.48 -0.82 -0.45
N ASN A 141 4.70 -1.35 -0.51
CA ASN A 141 5.57 -1.45 0.65
C ASN A 141 6.07 -0.07 1.12
N VAL A 142 6.47 0.80 0.19
CA VAL A 142 6.86 2.19 0.50
C VAL A 142 5.68 2.99 1.04
N SER A 143 4.47 2.83 0.50
CA SER A 143 3.26 3.48 1.00
C SER A 143 3.00 3.10 2.45
N SER A 144 3.05 1.80 2.78
CA SER A 144 2.86 1.32 4.15
C SER A 144 3.91 1.84 5.13
N LEU A 145 5.19 1.81 4.74
CA LEU A 145 6.27 2.38 5.54
C LEU A 145 6.12 3.90 5.73
N SER A 146 5.70 4.61 4.68
CA SER A 146 5.48 6.06 4.71
C SER A 146 4.32 6.44 5.64
N ILE A 147 3.21 5.69 5.62
CA ILE A 147 2.07 5.86 6.53
C ILE A 147 2.49 5.61 7.98
N THR A 148 3.32 4.60 8.21
CA THR A 148 3.83 4.28 9.55
C THR A 148 4.72 5.42 10.07
N ALA A 149 5.67 5.88 9.26
CA ALA A 149 6.56 6.98 9.62
C ALA A 149 5.79 8.29 9.85
N PHE A 150 4.80 8.58 9.00
CA PHE A 150 3.86 9.68 9.19
C PHE A 150 3.15 9.59 10.53
N THR A 151 2.60 8.42 10.87
CA THR A 151 1.86 8.23 12.12
C THR A 151 2.75 8.39 13.35
N ILE A 152 3.99 7.86 13.31
CA ILE A 152 4.99 8.05 14.37
C ILE A 152 5.32 9.54 14.54
N GLU A 153 5.55 10.26 13.45
CA GLU A 153 5.84 11.70 13.53
C GLU A 153 4.66 12.46 14.14
N ARG A 154 3.42 12.18 13.70
CA ARG A 154 2.21 12.79 14.25
C ARG A 154 2.05 12.48 15.73
N TYR A 155 2.32 11.25 16.15
CA TYR A 155 2.30 10.86 17.55
C TYR A 155 3.30 11.68 18.37
N ILE A 156 4.55 11.81 17.91
CA ILE A 156 5.58 12.59 18.59
C ILE A 156 5.19 14.07 18.64
N ALA A 157 4.72 14.63 17.53
CA ALA A 157 4.32 16.04 17.44
C ALA A 157 3.19 16.40 18.42
N ILE A 158 2.20 15.52 18.59
CA ILE A 158 1.02 15.78 19.42
C ILE A 158 1.27 15.42 20.89
N CYS A 159 1.85 14.24 21.14
CA CYS A 159 1.97 13.69 22.49
C CYS A 159 3.24 14.15 23.22
N HIS A 160 4.30 14.52 22.48
CA HIS A 160 5.62 14.87 23.04
C HIS A 160 6.16 16.19 22.46
N PRO A 161 5.50 17.34 22.71
CA PRO A 161 5.81 18.61 22.04
C PRO A 161 7.26 19.09 22.23
N MET A 162 7.85 18.86 23.42
CA MET A 162 9.26 19.21 23.69
C MET A 162 10.23 18.37 22.86
N LYS A 163 9.94 17.09 22.65
CA LYS A 163 10.76 16.24 21.76
C LYS A 163 10.54 16.61 20.31
N ALA A 164 9.31 16.94 19.93
CA ALA A 164 8.93 17.28 18.55
C ALA A 164 9.77 18.43 17.97
N GLN A 165 10.07 19.46 18.77
CA GLN A 165 10.89 20.59 18.32
C GLN A 165 12.31 20.18 17.87
N ILE A 166 12.84 19.08 18.43
CA ILE A 166 14.19 18.57 18.13
C ILE A 166 14.15 17.50 17.02
N VAL A 167 13.12 16.66 17.01
CA VAL A 167 13.09 15.46 16.16
C VAL A 167 12.24 15.60 14.90
N CYS A 168 11.18 16.41 14.91
CA CYS A 168 10.31 16.63 13.75
C CYS A 168 10.88 17.77 12.89
N THR A 169 11.98 17.49 12.18
CA THR A 169 12.60 18.45 11.25
C THR A 169 12.57 17.93 9.83
N VAL A 170 12.45 18.83 8.85
CA VAL A 170 12.35 18.49 7.42
C VAL A 170 13.56 17.67 6.97
N SER A 171 14.76 18.04 7.41
CA SER A 171 16.00 17.34 7.07
C SER A 171 16.00 15.90 7.59
N ARG A 172 15.47 15.65 8.79
CA ARG A 172 15.34 14.28 9.34
C ARG A 172 14.27 13.49 8.61
N ALA A 173 13.10 14.09 8.35
CA ALA A 173 12.03 13.44 7.59
C ALA A 173 12.53 12.99 6.21
N LYS A 174 13.23 13.86 5.47
CA LYS A 174 13.85 13.50 4.17
C LYS A 174 14.83 12.34 4.28
N LYS A 175 15.69 12.32 5.30
CA LYS A 175 16.63 11.21 5.54
C LYS A 175 15.91 9.90 5.84
N ILE A 176 14.85 9.95 6.65
CA ILE A 176 14.02 8.77 6.95
C ILE A 176 13.39 8.26 5.66
N ILE A 177 12.75 9.14 4.89
CA ILE A 177 12.13 8.78 3.60
C ILE A 177 13.14 8.12 2.67
N ILE A 178 14.31 8.72 2.46
CA ILE A 178 15.37 8.13 1.61
C ILE A 178 15.76 6.73 2.13
N GLY A 179 15.91 6.57 3.44
CA GLY A 179 16.19 5.27 4.05
C GLY A 179 15.09 4.24 3.80
N LEU A 180 13.82 4.63 3.92
CA LEU A 180 12.68 3.74 3.64
C LEU A 180 12.64 3.31 2.18
N TRP A 181 12.90 4.23 1.24
CA TRP A 181 12.98 3.93 -0.19
C TRP A 181 14.11 2.97 -0.51
N ILE A 182 15.32 3.21 0.02
CA ILE A 182 16.47 2.30 -0.17
C ILE A 182 16.14 0.92 0.38
N PHE A 183 15.62 0.84 1.60
CA PHE A 183 15.23 -0.42 2.23
C PHE A 183 14.18 -1.17 1.40
N ALA A 184 13.12 -0.49 0.97
CA ALA A 184 12.05 -1.10 0.18
C ALA A 184 12.55 -1.55 -1.20
N CYS A 185 13.39 -0.76 -1.87
CA CYS A 185 14.01 -1.15 -3.15
C CYS A 185 14.86 -2.41 -2.99
N LEU A 186 15.68 -2.49 -1.93
CA LEU A 186 16.49 -3.68 -1.65
C LEU A 186 15.60 -4.89 -1.34
N TYR A 187 14.59 -4.72 -0.49
CA TYR A 187 13.65 -5.79 -0.14
C TYR A 187 12.86 -6.31 -1.35
N CYS A 188 12.38 -5.41 -2.23
CA CYS A 188 11.60 -5.77 -3.41
C CYS A 188 12.46 -6.22 -4.61
N SER A 189 13.77 -5.97 -4.59
CA SER A 189 14.67 -6.31 -5.71
C SER A 189 14.59 -7.76 -6.22
N PRO A 190 14.32 -8.80 -5.38
CA PRO A 190 14.17 -10.16 -5.89
C PRO A 190 13.03 -10.30 -6.92
N TRP A 191 11.97 -9.49 -6.84
CA TRP A 191 10.86 -9.54 -7.80
C TRP A 191 11.28 -9.25 -9.25
N LEU A 192 12.40 -8.55 -9.45
CA LEU A 192 12.95 -8.32 -10.80
C LEU A 192 13.45 -9.61 -11.47
N PHE A 193 13.81 -10.63 -10.68
CA PHE A 193 14.35 -11.89 -11.17
C PHE A 193 13.39 -13.07 -10.97
N LEU A 194 12.42 -12.92 -10.07
CA LEU A 194 11.46 -13.97 -9.70
C LEU A 194 10.17 -13.95 -10.53
N THR A 195 10.16 -13.26 -11.67
CA THR A 195 9.07 -13.26 -12.64
C THR A 195 9.49 -13.95 -13.93
N LYS A 196 8.53 -14.59 -14.61
CA LYS A 196 8.72 -15.25 -15.89
C LYS A 196 7.47 -15.14 -16.74
N ILE A 197 7.66 -15.22 -18.05
CA ILE A 197 6.56 -15.35 -19.00
C ILE A 197 6.30 -16.84 -19.22
N LYS A 198 5.01 -17.19 -19.36
CA LYS A 198 4.57 -18.51 -19.80
C LYS A 198 3.64 -18.35 -21.01
N PRO A 199 3.69 -19.27 -21.99
CA PRO A 199 2.72 -19.29 -23.07
C PRO A 199 1.32 -19.65 -22.53
N LEU A 200 0.32 -18.96 -23.04
CA LEU A 200 -1.11 -19.22 -22.89
C LEU A 200 -1.63 -19.72 -24.24
N GLN A 201 -1.94 -21.02 -24.32
CA GLN A 201 -2.54 -21.59 -25.51
C GLN A 201 -4.05 -21.76 -25.31
N TYR A 202 -4.80 -20.96 -26.07
CA TYR A 202 -6.27 -21.00 -26.10
C TYR A 202 -6.78 -21.62 -27.41
N LYS A 203 -7.92 -22.32 -27.35
CA LYS A 203 -8.44 -23.07 -28.51
C LYS A 203 -8.84 -22.11 -29.61
N GLY A 204 -8.18 -22.18 -30.77
CA GLY A 204 -8.51 -21.39 -31.96
C GLY A 204 -8.14 -19.91 -31.89
N LEU A 205 -7.28 -19.51 -30.94
CA LEU A 205 -6.71 -18.17 -30.82
C LEU A 205 -5.20 -18.20 -31.08
N GLU A 206 -4.63 -17.06 -31.46
CA GLU A 206 -3.18 -16.89 -31.57
C GLU A 206 -2.47 -17.13 -30.22
N ASP A 207 -1.18 -17.49 -30.28
CA ASP A 207 -0.35 -17.70 -29.10
C ASP A 207 -0.29 -16.42 -28.26
N ARG A 208 -0.71 -16.54 -27.00
CA ARG A 208 -0.65 -15.46 -26.02
C ARG A 208 0.40 -15.76 -24.96
N GLU A 209 0.77 -14.75 -24.21
CA GLU A 209 1.73 -14.85 -23.12
C GLU A 209 1.10 -14.37 -21.81
N THR A 210 1.50 -14.93 -20.67
CA THR A 210 1.11 -14.44 -19.34
C THR A 210 2.32 -14.21 -18.46
N CYS A 211 2.24 -13.22 -17.58
CA CYS A 211 3.25 -12.92 -16.57
C CYS A 211 2.95 -13.70 -15.29
N THR A 212 3.91 -14.47 -14.81
CA THR A 212 3.76 -15.28 -13.59
C THR A 212 5.03 -15.34 -12.77
N PHE A 213 4.94 -15.84 -11.55
CA PHE A 213 6.09 -15.99 -10.67
C PHE A 213 6.93 -17.21 -11.06
N ALA A 214 8.25 -17.08 -10.97
CA ALA A 214 9.20 -18.14 -11.25
C ALA A 214 9.29 -19.18 -10.11
N LEU A 215 8.84 -18.81 -8.92
CA LEU A 215 8.90 -19.62 -7.69
C LEU A 215 7.88 -20.76 -7.64
N SER A 216 8.21 -21.81 -6.88
CA SER A 216 7.23 -22.80 -6.45
C SER A 216 6.20 -22.17 -5.51
N ARG A 217 4.98 -22.72 -5.48
CA ARG A 217 3.88 -22.21 -4.65
C ARG A 217 4.27 -22.11 -3.16
N LYS A 218 5.01 -23.09 -2.64
CA LYS A 218 5.47 -23.11 -1.23
C LYS A 218 6.40 -21.92 -0.93
N ASN A 219 7.37 -21.66 -1.79
CA ASN A 219 8.31 -20.54 -1.60
C ASN A 219 7.62 -19.19 -1.78
N TYR A 220 6.74 -19.07 -2.78
CA TYR A 220 5.92 -17.87 -2.99
C TYR A 220 5.06 -17.54 -1.77
N LEU A 221 4.41 -18.55 -1.17
CA LEU A 221 3.61 -18.35 0.05
C LEU A 221 4.46 -17.83 1.21
N GLY A 222 5.71 -18.31 1.35
CA GLY A 222 6.64 -17.77 2.34
C GLY A 222 6.91 -16.28 2.17
N TYR A 223 7.23 -15.85 0.94
CA TYR A 223 7.40 -14.43 0.62
C TYR A 223 6.11 -13.63 0.84
N PHE A 224 4.96 -14.15 0.40
CA PHE A 224 3.67 -13.52 0.58
C PHE A 224 3.33 -13.30 2.06
N PHE A 225 3.50 -14.32 2.91
CA PHE A 225 3.22 -14.19 4.34
C PHE A 225 4.22 -13.27 5.04
N ALA A 226 5.50 -13.30 4.65
CA ALA A 226 6.48 -12.36 5.17
C ALA A 226 6.10 -10.91 4.84
N ASP A 227 5.73 -10.65 3.58
CA ASP A 227 5.28 -9.34 3.12
C ASP A 227 4.00 -8.89 3.83
N PHE A 228 3.01 -9.77 3.93
CA PHE A 228 1.76 -9.53 4.64
C PHE A 228 1.99 -9.21 6.12
N ILE A 229 2.87 -9.92 6.82
CA ILE A 229 3.15 -9.64 8.23
C ILE A 229 3.90 -8.31 8.37
N LEU A 230 4.94 -8.11 7.57
CA LEU A 230 5.88 -6.99 7.73
C LEU A 230 5.32 -5.65 7.22
N PHE A 231 4.58 -5.65 6.12
CA PHE A 231 4.09 -4.44 5.46
C PHE A 231 2.57 -4.25 5.58
N TYR A 232 1.82 -5.23 6.09
CA TYR A 232 0.39 -5.06 6.35
C TYR A 232 0.06 -5.14 7.84
N ILE A 233 0.31 -6.28 8.50
CA ILE A 233 -0.09 -6.48 9.91
C ILE A 233 0.67 -5.57 10.87
N PHE A 234 2.00 -5.53 10.77
CA PHE A 234 2.81 -4.70 11.68
C PHE A 234 2.50 -3.20 11.54
N PRO A 235 2.47 -2.61 10.33
CA PRO A 235 2.09 -1.20 10.11
C PRO A 235 0.68 -0.88 10.59
N LEU A 236 -0.28 -1.77 10.36
CA LEU A 236 -1.66 -1.59 10.79
C LEU A 236 -1.77 -1.55 12.31
N LEU A 237 -1.21 -2.55 13.01
CA LEU A 237 -1.24 -2.63 14.47
C LEU A 237 -0.56 -1.43 15.11
N LEU A 238 0.62 -1.06 14.61
CA LEU A 238 1.34 0.11 15.09
C LEU A 238 0.53 1.39 14.87
N SER A 239 -0.07 1.57 13.69
CA SER A 239 -0.91 2.73 13.39
C SER A 239 -2.14 2.78 14.29
N CYS A 240 -2.82 1.66 14.52
CA CYS A 240 -3.97 1.58 15.43
C CYS A 240 -3.59 2.00 16.87
N VAL A 241 -2.48 1.48 17.40
CA VAL A 241 -2.00 1.83 18.74
C VAL A 241 -1.67 3.32 18.82
N LEU A 242 -0.89 3.85 17.87
CA LEU A 242 -0.48 5.25 17.88
C LEU A 242 -1.66 6.21 17.71
N TYR A 243 -2.60 5.92 16.81
CA TYR A 243 -3.81 6.72 16.67
C TYR A 243 -4.71 6.65 17.90
N GLY A 244 -4.82 5.49 18.54
CA GLY A 244 -5.51 5.35 19.83
C GLY A 244 -4.90 6.23 20.92
N LEU A 245 -3.56 6.27 21.01
CA LEU A 245 -2.85 7.16 21.95
C LEU A 245 -3.06 8.64 21.62
N ILE A 246 -2.99 9.01 20.34
CA ILE A 246 -3.26 10.39 19.88
C ILE A 246 -4.68 10.79 20.29
N ALA A 247 -5.67 9.95 19.99
CA ALA A 247 -7.07 10.20 20.34
C ALA A 247 -7.22 10.42 21.86
N ARG A 248 -6.65 9.53 22.69
CA ARG A 248 -6.69 9.65 24.15
C ARG A 248 -6.13 10.99 24.65
N VAL A 249 -4.98 11.40 24.13
CA VAL A 249 -4.34 12.68 24.51
C VAL A 249 -5.20 13.87 24.09
N LEU A 250 -5.74 13.85 22.87
CA LEU A 250 -6.60 14.92 22.36
C LEU A 250 -7.88 15.06 23.18
N PHE A 251 -8.56 13.95 23.50
CA PHE A 251 -9.76 13.97 24.34
C PHE A 251 -9.48 14.45 25.77
N THR A 252 -8.36 14.02 26.37
CA THR A 252 -7.99 14.46 27.72
C THR A 252 -7.74 15.98 27.76
N ARG A 253 -7.05 16.53 26.76
CA ARG A 253 -6.79 17.97 26.64
C ARG A 253 -8.07 18.77 26.41
N ASP A 254 -9.01 18.25 25.63
CA ASP A 254 -10.29 18.91 25.38
C ASP A 254 -11.16 18.99 26.65
N ILE A 255 -11.22 17.90 27.42
CA ILE A 255 -11.90 17.88 28.73
C ILE A 255 -11.28 18.89 29.69
N GLN A 256 -9.95 18.97 29.78
CA GLN A 256 -9.27 19.95 30.63
C GLN A 256 -9.54 21.38 30.18
N LYS A 257 -9.53 21.65 28.88
CA LYS A 257 -9.87 22.98 28.33
C LYS A 257 -11.30 23.39 28.66
N ASN A 258 -12.26 22.47 28.53
CA ASN A 258 -13.66 22.70 28.87
C ASN A 258 -13.88 22.87 30.38
N SER A 259 -13.13 22.16 31.22
CA SER A 259 -13.17 22.33 32.68
C SER A 259 -12.62 23.70 33.11
N ASN A 260 -11.47 24.13 32.57
CA ASN A 260 -10.87 25.42 32.89
C ASN A 260 -11.69 26.60 32.32
N GLY A 261 -12.36 26.41 31.17
CA GLY A 261 -13.29 27.39 30.61
C GLY A 261 -14.55 27.60 31.46
N LYS A 262 -15.03 26.57 32.17
CA LYS A 262 -16.14 26.68 33.13
C LYS A 262 -15.71 27.28 34.47
N SER A 263 -14.50 26.98 34.95
CA SER A 263 -14.00 27.52 36.23
C SER A 263 -13.70 29.03 36.15
N ASN A 264 -13.30 29.54 34.98
CA ASN A 264 -13.04 30.98 34.78
C ASN A 264 -14.32 31.80 34.50
N GLY A 265 -15.49 31.15 34.35
CA GLY A 265 -16.80 31.80 34.20
C GLY A 265 -17.55 32.04 35.51
N LEU A 266 -16.97 31.66 36.66
CA LEU A 266 -17.60 31.77 37.97
C LEU A 266 -16.78 32.66 38.94
N VAL A 267 -16.28 33.79 38.44
CA VAL A 267 -15.92 34.92 39.32
C VAL A 267 -17.02 35.97 39.16
N SER A 268 -18.00 35.89 40.06
CA SER A 268 -18.96 36.95 40.31
C SER A 268 -18.20 38.18 40.81
N PRO A 269 -18.33 39.37 40.22
CA PRO A 269 -17.93 40.60 40.89
C PRO A 269 -18.96 40.86 41.98
N GLN A 270 -18.60 40.56 43.23
CA GLN A 270 -19.24 41.20 44.37
C GLN A 270 -19.09 42.72 44.22
N GLU A 271 -20.21 43.42 44.34
CA GLU A 271 -20.25 44.86 44.52
C GLU A 271 -19.29 45.31 45.63
N SER A 272 -18.41 46.24 45.28
CA SER A 272 -17.76 47.14 46.24
C SER A 272 -17.66 48.52 45.59
N LYS A 273 -18.68 49.35 45.82
CA LYS A 273 -18.59 50.80 45.65
C LYS A 273 -17.74 51.38 46.78
N LYS A 274 -16.58 51.99 46.46
CA LYS A 274 -16.21 53.34 46.94
C LYS A 274 -14.90 53.85 46.34
N ASN A 275 -15.04 55.00 45.68
CA ASN A 275 -14.19 56.20 45.69
C ASN A 275 -12.70 56.17 45.29
N SER A 276 -12.45 57.02 44.29
CA SER A 276 -11.45 58.10 44.27
C SER A 276 -10.22 57.91 43.38
N SER A 277 -10.23 58.71 42.31
CA SER A 277 -9.13 59.56 41.80
C SER A 277 -7.86 58.93 41.21
N ASN A 278 -7.57 59.45 40.01
CA ASN A 278 -6.25 59.70 39.39
C ASN A 278 -5.66 58.64 38.46
N GLY A 279 -5.48 59.07 37.20
CA GLY A 279 -4.16 59.04 36.58
C GLY A 279 -3.98 58.11 35.38
N THR A 280 -4.04 58.73 34.19
CA THR A 280 -3.08 58.56 33.07
C THR A 280 -2.89 57.19 32.42
N SER A 281 -3.37 57.11 31.16
CA SER A 281 -2.60 56.81 29.93
C SER A 281 -1.53 55.72 29.96
N ALA A 282 -1.71 54.66 29.16
CA ALA A 282 -1.01 54.51 27.87
C ALA A 282 -1.18 53.09 27.29
N ARG A 283 -1.39 53.09 25.98
CA ARG A 283 -1.55 51.95 25.07
C ARG A 283 -0.18 51.62 24.46
N ALA A 284 0.06 50.34 24.19
CA ALA A 284 1.02 49.77 23.23
C ALA A 284 2.50 49.62 23.63
N GLN A 285 3.02 48.41 23.43
CA GLN A 285 4.34 48.06 22.84
C GLN A 285 4.36 46.52 22.64
N VAL A 286 4.16 45.98 21.44
CA VAL A 286 5.09 45.82 20.29
C VAL A 286 6.23 44.83 20.55
N ARG A 287 5.97 43.58 20.11
CA ARG A 287 6.80 42.70 19.28
C ARG A 287 8.22 43.21 18.96
N ASN A 288 9.25 42.51 19.47
CA ASN A 288 10.44 42.05 18.74
C ASN A 288 11.45 41.47 19.74
N PHE A 289 11.99 40.28 19.45
CA PHE A 289 13.43 40.04 19.56
C PHE A 289 13.81 38.85 18.66
N PHE A 290 14.53 39.18 17.60
CA PHE A 290 15.14 38.32 16.58
C PHE A 290 16.43 37.69 17.11
N SER A 291 16.76 36.48 16.66
CA SER A 291 17.82 36.23 15.67
C SER A 291 17.69 34.84 15.07
#